data_AF-A0A517Y2B1-F1
#
_entry.id   AF-A0A517Y2B1-F1
#
_cell.length_a   1.000
_cell.length_b   1.000
_cell.length_c   1.000
_cell.angle_alpha   90.00
_cell.angle_beta   90.00
_cell.angle_gamma   90.00
#
_symmetry.space_group_name_H-M   'P 1'
#
loop_
_entity.id
_entity.type
_entity.pdbx_description
1 polymer ?
#
loop_
_entity_poly.entity_id
_entity_poly.type
_entity_poly.pdbx_seq_one_letter_code
_entity_poly.pdbx_strand_id
1 'polypeptide(L)'
;MRSLLAAMLGAACLLAGLAPVVPAQPPADAGVTAIDVLLDPDAVMADRAGAANARLRGDFPKGFALDADHAPHVTIVQRYVRTADLEKVYSAVAKVAADENPTALELRATGYYDIPFQELGLAGIVVRPTPELLRLQQKVIDAVAPYTVAKGTGAAFAPDPTGAAINQPTIDYVAGFVPAGSGAKYNPHVTVGIGTRAFVDKLKAEPFDSFTFKPRAVSVYQLGNFGTAQKRLWTSAPADPLPSWKDTASKGAVLAFVAKTTKAGGPDFVPPAERIAVFDNDGTLWCEQPIVPQLVFALDRVKALAPQHPEWADKEPFKAALAGDVKALAAGGTKGVVELMMATHAGNTTTEFEAIVAAWIAAARHPKYDRPYTETVYQPMLEVLSHLRASGYKTYIVSGGGVEFMRVWADRVYGIPPEQVIGSTIATEYQERDGVPVLVRLPRLDFNDDKGGKPVAINKFIGRRPVMCFGNSDGDYEMLRYTTAGAGPRFGLIVHHTDAAREYAYDRTSHIGRLARALDEAPARGWSVVSMKDDWATMFPPR
;
A
#
# COMPACT_ATOMS: atom_id res chain seq x y z
N MET A 1 27.10 -25.80 20.82
CA MET A 1 25.63 -25.96 20.89
C MET A 1 25.13 -27.34 21.33
N ARG A 2 25.94 -28.42 21.33
CA ARG A 2 25.49 -29.76 21.77
C ARG A 2 25.46 -30.02 23.29
N SER A 3 25.97 -29.14 24.14
CA SER A 3 26.34 -29.51 25.52
C SER A 3 25.56 -28.88 26.68
N LEU A 4 24.54 -28.05 26.46
CA LEU A 4 23.78 -27.44 27.57
C LEU A 4 22.36 -27.98 27.80
N LEU A 5 21.82 -28.83 26.91
CA LEU A 5 20.49 -29.44 27.11
C LEU A 5 20.52 -30.94 27.48
N ALA A 6 21.70 -31.58 27.50
CA ALA A 6 21.79 -33.00 27.89
C ALA A 6 21.73 -33.24 29.42
N ALA A 7 21.72 -32.19 30.23
CA ALA A 7 21.85 -32.28 31.69
C ALA A 7 20.57 -31.84 32.43
N MET A 8 19.40 -32.38 32.07
CA MET A 8 18.20 -32.36 32.91
C MET A 8 17.30 -33.58 32.62
N LEU A 9 17.86 -34.79 32.73
CA LEU A 9 17.08 -36.03 32.76
C LEU A 9 17.10 -36.61 34.17
N GLY A 10 15.92 -36.72 34.80
CA GLY A 10 15.73 -37.58 35.97
C GLY A 10 14.54 -37.23 36.85
N ALA A 11 13.35 -37.74 36.51
CA ALA A 11 12.44 -38.47 37.42
C ALA A 11 11.08 -38.67 36.75
N ALA A 12 10.70 -39.94 36.57
CA ALA A 12 9.38 -40.37 36.15
C ALA A 12 8.44 -40.55 37.35
N CYS A 13 7.13 -40.37 37.16
CA CYS A 13 6.09 -41.22 37.73
C CYS A 13 4.74 -40.98 37.03
N LEU A 14 4.12 -42.07 36.56
CA LEU A 14 2.69 -42.14 36.24
C LEU A 14 1.86 -42.01 37.52
N LEU A 15 0.73 -41.30 37.45
CA LEU A 15 -0.53 -41.69 38.10
C LEU A 15 -1.67 -40.84 37.52
N ALA A 16 -2.74 -41.52 37.11
CA ALA A 16 -3.99 -40.94 36.67
C ALA A 16 -4.80 -40.41 37.86
N GLY A 17 -5.52 -39.30 37.67
CA GLY A 17 -6.62 -38.87 38.55
C GLY A 17 -6.52 -37.40 39.02
N LEU A 18 -7.52 -36.61 38.63
CA LEU A 18 -7.92 -35.30 39.16
C LEU A 18 -6.85 -34.18 39.13
N ALA A 19 -7.02 -33.24 38.20
CA ALA A 19 -6.22 -32.02 38.12
C ALA A 19 -6.33 -31.19 39.42
N PRO A 20 -5.22 -30.85 40.10
CA PRO A 20 -5.27 -29.82 41.13
C PRO A 20 -5.32 -28.45 40.44
N VAL A 21 -6.15 -27.56 40.99
CA VAL A 21 -6.16 -26.14 40.67
C VAL A 21 -4.75 -25.60 40.94
N VAL A 22 -4.04 -25.22 39.87
CA VAL A 22 -2.76 -24.50 39.96
C VAL A 22 -3.07 -23.10 40.50
N PRO A 23 -2.40 -22.61 41.56
CA PRO A 23 -2.65 -21.28 42.09
C PRO A 23 -2.30 -20.22 41.04
N ALA A 24 -3.13 -19.17 40.98
CA ALA A 24 -2.96 -18.05 40.08
C ALA A 24 -1.54 -17.47 40.15
N GLN A 25 -0.96 -17.27 38.97
CA GLN A 25 0.34 -16.65 38.75
C GLN A 25 0.37 -15.26 39.43
N PRO A 26 1.46 -14.87 40.11
CA PRO A 26 1.58 -13.53 40.69
C PRO A 26 1.39 -12.44 39.61
N PRO A 27 0.95 -11.22 39.99
CA PRO A 27 0.51 -10.20 39.05
C PRO A 27 1.59 -9.83 38.03
N ALA A 28 1.12 -9.48 36.83
CA ALA A 28 1.93 -9.13 35.66
C ALA A 28 3.02 -8.10 35.98
N ASP A 29 4.25 -8.39 35.55
CA ASP A 29 5.37 -7.46 35.59
C ASP A 29 5.16 -6.40 34.48
N ALA A 30 4.24 -5.45 34.71
CA ALA A 30 3.68 -4.51 33.73
C ALA A 30 4.69 -3.50 33.14
N GLY A 31 5.98 -3.62 33.48
CA GLY A 31 7.04 -2.68 33.10
C GLY A 31 8.14 -3.27 32.21
N VAL A 32 8.01 -4.51 31.73
CA VAL A 32 9.04 -5.19 30.92
C VAL A 32 8.50 -5.55 29.53
N THR A 33 9.31 -5.33 28.50
CA THR A 33 9.03 -5.75 27.11
C THR A 33 10.10 -6.73 26.63
N ALA A 34 9.68 -7.86 26.06
CA ALA A 34 10.56 -8.79 25.37
C ALA A 34 10.76 -8.27 23.94
N ILE A 35 11.97 -7.84 23.60
CA ILE A 35 12.28 -7.26 22.30
C ILE A 35 13.18 -8.16 21.46
N ASP A 36 13.02 -8.06 20.15
CA ASP A 36 14.00 -8.47 19.15
C ASP A 36 14.47 -7.24 18.38
N VAL A 37 15.77 -6.98 18.38
CA VAL A 37 16.39 -6.09 17.40
C VAL A 37 16.91 -6.95 16.26
N LEU A 38 16.41 -6.69 15.06
CA LEU A 38 16.58 -7.58 13.91
C LEU A 38 16.87 -6.84 12.62
N LEU A 39 17.35 -7.57 11.62
CA LEU A 39 17.45 -7.11 10.24
C LEU A 39 16.22 -7.57 9.44
N ASP A 40 15.57 -6.61 8.78
CA ASP A 40 14.51 -6.87 7.81
C ASP A 40 15.16 -7.33 6.48
N PRO A 41 14.93 -8.56 5.99
CA PRO A 41 15.51 -9.02 4.74
C PRO A 41 14.84 -8.38 3.52
N ASP A 42 15.54 -8.39 2.37
CA ASP A 42 14.94 -8.08 1.08
C ASP A 42 13.98 -9.16 0.57
N ALA A 43 13.33 -8.88 -0.56
CA ALA A 43 12.38 -9.78 -1.19
C ALA A 43 12.99 -11.14 -1.56
N VAL A 44 14.28 -11.21 -1.90
CA VAL A 44 14.94 -12.47 -2.28
C VAL A 44 14.91 -13.44 -1.12
N MET A 45 15.29 -12.99 0.08
CA MET A 45 15.22 -13.84 1.27
C MET A 45 13.79 -14.05 1.74
N ALA A 46 12.93 -13.02 1.70
CA ALA A 46 11.53 -13.14 2.10
C ALA A 46 10.78 -14.21 1.29
N ASP A 47 10.95 -14.23 -0.04
CA ASP A 47 10.32 -15.20 -0.94
C ASP A 47 10.80 -16.63 -0.64
N ARG A 48 12.12 -16.81 -0.42
CA ARG A 48 12.72 -18.11 -0.09
C ARG A 48 12.25 -18.62 1.28
N ALA A 49 12.15 -17.72 2.27
CA ALA A 49 11.61 -18.03 3.59
C ALA A 49 10.13 -18.40 3.50
N GLY A 50 9.32 -17.66 2.74
CA GLY A 50 7.91 -17.96 2.48
C GLY A 50 7.70 -19.31 1.84
N ALA A 51 8.50 -19.67 0.82
CA ALA A 51 8.45 -20.98 0.18
C ALA A 51 8.77 -22.12 1.16
N ALA A 52 9.79 -21.95 2.02
CA ALA A 52 10.11 -22.93 3.05
C ALA A 52 9.00 -23.05 4.10
N ASN A 53 8.43 -21.91 4.52
CA ASN A 53 7.31 -21.88 5.46
C ASN A 53 6.07 -22.61 4.92
N ALA A 54 5.72 -22.40 3.65
CA ALA A 54 4.61 -23.09 3.00
C ALA A 54 4.81 -24.62 3.02
N ARG A 55 6.03 -25.09 2.75
CA ARG A 55 6.38 -26.52 2.82
C ARG A 55 6.25 -27.08 4.23
N LEU A 56 6.79 -26.38 5.23
CA LEU A 56 6.71 -26.79 6.65
C LEU A 56 5.27 -26.81 7.16
N ARG A 57 4.45 -25.83 6.78
CA ARG A 57 3.02 -25.81 7.11
C ARG A 57 2.22 -26.89 6.38
N GLY A 58 2.68 -27.33 5.21
CA GLY A 58 2.13 -28.51 4.55
C GLY A 58 2.36 -29.80 5.34
N ASP A 59 3.51 -29.91 6.01
CA ASP A 59 3.84 -31.03 6.91
C ASP A 59 3.18 -30.92 8.29
N PHE A 60 3.24 -29.74 8.90
CA PHE A 60 2.67 -29.43 10.21
C PHE A 60 1.79 -28.17 10.14
N PRO A 61 0.48 -28.30 9.83
CA PRO A 61 -0.42 -27.16 9.64
C PRO A 61 -0.62 -26.24 10.84
N LYS A 62 -0.27 -26.71 12.05
CA LYS A 62 -0.31 -25.93 13.29
C LYS A 62 0.92 -25.04 13.49
N GLY A 63 1.92 -25.10 12.61
CA GLY A 63 3.07 -24.21 12.62
C GLY A 63 2.68 -22.77 12.29
N PHE A 64 3.49 -21.80 12.74
CA PHE A 64 3.25 -20.39 12.45
C PHE A 64 3.44 -20.06 10.96
N ALA A 65 2.72 -19.05 10.51
CA ALA A 65 2.88 -18.46 9.18
C ALA A 65 3.94 -17.36 9.22
N LEU A 66 4.59 -17.09 8.09
CA LEU A 66 5.28 -15.81 7.87
C LEU A 66 4.27 -14.82 7.29
N ASP A 67 3.69 -13.99 8.15
CA ASP A 67 2.63 -13.04 7.83
C ASP A 67 2.70 -11.78 8.70
N ALA A 68 1.58 -11.07 8.88
CA ALA A 68 1.51 -9.85 9.67
C ALA A 68 1.91 -10.06 11.15
N ASP A 69 1.74 -11.27 11.69
CA ASP A 69 2.05 -11.63 13.07
C ASP A 69 3.42 -12.30 13.21
N HIS A 70 4.16 -12.48 12.11
CA HIS A 70 5.54 -12.93 12.15
C HIS A 70 6.31 -12.56 10.88
N ALA A 71 7.04 -11.45 10.94
CA ALA A 71 7.90 -11.04 9.84
C ALA A 71 9.12 -11.98 9.70
N PRO A 72 9.52 -12.40 8.48
CA PRO A 72 10.81 -13.06 8.28
C PRO A 72 11.93 -12.08 8.63
N HIS A 73 12.92 -12.52 9.42
CA HIS A 73 13.94 -11.64 9.95
C HIS A 73 15.23 -12.38 10.30
N VAL A 74 16.35 -11.64 10.40
CA VAL A 74 17.58 -12.12 11.04
C VAL A 74 17.74 -11.42 12.38
N THR A 75 17.54 -12.16 13.48
CA THR A 75 17.72 -11.64 14.84
C THR A 75 19.16 -11.19 15.06
N ILE A 76 19.35 -9.96 15.54
CA ILE A 76 20.64 -9.44 15.99
C ILE A 76 20.78 -9.65 17.50
N VAL A 77 19.77 -9.24 18.27
CA VAL A 77 19.72 -9.49 19.70
C VAL A 77 18.28 -9.57 20.21
N GLN A 78 18.00 -10.56 21.04
CA GLN A 78 16.78 -10.62 21.84
C GLN A 78 17.08 -10.40 23.31
N ARG A 79 16.35 -9.49 23.98
CA ARG A 79 16.48 -9.24 25.42
C ARG A 79 15.16 -8.77 26.03
N TYR A 80 15.08 -8.86 27.35
CA TYR A 80 14.11 -8.09 28.12
C TYR A 80 14.64 -6.67 28.37
N VAL A 81 13.79 -5.67 28.13
CA VAL A 81 14.06 -4.26 28.42
C VAL A 81 12.94 -3.66 29.25
N ARG A 82 13.24 -2.58 29.97
CA ARG A 82 12.19 -1.79 30.63
C ARG A 82 11.32 -1.12 29.56
N THR A 83 10.02 -1.31 29.64
CA THR A 83 9.04 -0.72 28.70
C THR A 83 9.16 0.82 28.67
N ALA A 84 9.42 1.44 29.82
CA ALA A 84 9.62 2.89 29.91
C ALA A 84 10.89 3.42 29.20
N ASP A 85 11.83 2.54 28.83
CA ASP A 85 13.06 2.90 28.14
C ASP A 85 13.01 2.60 26.63
N LEU A 86 11.87 2.16 26.07
CA LEU A 86 11.75 1.78 24.66
C LEU A 86 12.18 2.88 23.69
N GLU A 87 11.77 4.14 23.89
CA GLU A 87 12.21 5.26 23.03
C GLU A 87 13.74 5.47 23.05
N LYS A 88 14.38 5.20 24.20
CA LYS A 88 15.84 5.27 24.33
C LYS A 88 16.50 4.08 23.62
N VAL A 89 15.90 2.90 23.70
CA VAL A 89 16.33 1.72 22.92
C VAL A 89 16.27 2.05 21.42
N TYR A 90 15.16 2.61 20.93
CA TYR A 90 15.01 2.98 19.51
C TYR A 90 16.10 3.96 19.08
N SER A 91 16.32 5.01 19.88
CA SER A 91 17.36 6.01 19.61
C SER A 91 18.77 5.40 19.58
N ALA A 92 19.07 4.48 20.51
CA ALA A 92 20.35 3.80 20.56
C ALA A 92 20.57 2.88 19.35
N VAL A 93 19.54 2.11 18.97
CA VAL A 93 19.57 1.25 17.78
C VAL A 93 19.67 2.09 16.50
N ALA A 94 18.93 3.20 16.40
CA ALA A 94 18.98 4.12 15.26
C ALA A 94 20.39 4.68 15.04
N LYS A 95 21.08 5.05 16.12
CA LYS A 95 22.47 5.52 16.05
C LYS A 95 23.39 4.43 15.50
N VAL A 96 23.28 3.20 16.02
CA VAL A 96 24.08 2.07 15.49
C VAL A 96 23.76 1.80 14.03
N ALA A 97 22.50 1.82 13.63
CA ALA A 97 22.09 1.62 12.25
C ALA A 97 22.64 2.70 11.31
N ALA A 98 22.66 3.96 11.73
CA ALA A 98 23.27 5.05 10.98
C ALA A 98 24.79 4.90 10.85
N ASP A 99 25.48 4.51 11.93
CA ASP A 99 26.93 4.36 11.96
C ASP A 99 27.43 3.13 11.17
N GLU A 100 26.68 2.02 11.23
CA GLU A 100 27.07 0.74 10.60
C GLU A 100 26.51 0.54 9.20
N ASN A 101 25.49 1.31 8.81
CA ASN A 101 24.81 1.23 7.51
C ASN A 101 24.50 -0.22 7.07
N PRO A 102 23.71 -0.98 7.86
CA PRO A 102 23.50 -2.41 7.62
C PRO A 102 22.79 -2.72 6.29
N THR A 103 22.14 -1.73 5.67
CA THR A 103 21.49 -1.87 4.36
C THR A 103 22.49 -1.95 3.20
N ALA A 104 23.75 -1.60 3.44
CA ALA A 104 24.84 -1.80 2.49
C ALA A 104 25.45 -3.21 2.55
N LEU A 105 25.09 -4.03 3.55
CA LEU A 105 25.59 -5.39 3.68
C LEU A 105 25.04 -6.29 2.57
N GLU A 106 25.89 -7.20 2.12
CA GLU A 106 25.48 -8.33 1.27
C GLU A 106 25.70 -9.62 2.05
N LEU A 107 24.60 -10.25 2.43
CA LEU A 107 24.58 -11.45 3.26
C LEU A 107 24.36 -12.69 2.39
N ARG A 108 24.88 -13.84 2.82
CA ARG A 108 24.79 -15.09 2.06
C ARG A 108 24.07 -16.17 2.84
N ALA A 109 22.96 -16.67 2.30
CA ALA A 109 22.28 -17.85 2.81
C ALA A 109 22.98 -19.12 2.34
N THR A 110 23.17 -20.10 3.23
CA THR A 110 24.02 -21.28 2.93
C THR A 110 23.38 -22.64 3.18
N GLY A 111 22.20 -22.70 3.80
CA GLY A 111 21.55 -23.98 4.08
C GLY A 111 20.37 -23.87 5.03
N TYR A 112 19.74 -25.01 5.32
CA TYR A 112 18.79 -25.13 6.43
C TYR A 112 19.50 -25.61 7.70
N TYR A 113 19.01 -25.16 8.85
CA TYR A 113 19.30 -25.77 10.14
C TYR A 113 18.00 -25.96 10.92
N ASP A 114 18.10 -26.57 12.09
CA ASP A 114 16.97 -26.69 12.99
C ASP A 114 17.36 -26.61 14.46
N ILE A 115 16.37 -26.28 15.27
CA ILE A 115 16.37 -26.40 16.72
C ILE A 115 15.32 -27.47 17.08
N PRO A 116 15.73 -28.60 17.69
CA PRO A 116 14.78 -29.62 18.14
C PRO A 116 13.84 -29.08 19.21
N PHE A 117 12.55 -29.41 19.11
CA PHE A 117 11.52 -29.08 20.09
C PHE A 117 10.56 -30.26 20.23
N GLN A 118 10.80 -31.12 21.23
CA GLN A 118 10.08 -32.39 21.39
C GLN A 118 10.12 -33.23 20.09
N GLU A 119 8.95 -33.65 19.57
CA GLU A 119 8.80 -34.41 18.32
C GLU A 119 8.86 -33.52 17.06
N LEU A 120 9.08 -32.21 17.23
CA LEU A 120 9.12 -31.20 16.18
C LEU A 120 10.54 -30.63 16.00
N GLY A 121 10.75 -29.95 14.88
CA GLY A 121 11.93 -29.12 14.64
C GLY A 121 11.52 -27.71 14.22
N LEU A 122 12.08 -26.71 14.88
CA LEU A 122 12.01 -25.31 14.43
C LEU A 122 13.11 -25.10 13.39
N ALA A 123 12.72 -24.97 12.12
CA ALA A 123 13.64 -24.85 11.01
C ALA A 123 13.96 -23.38 10.68
N GLY A 124 15.16 -23.14 10.17
CA GLY A 124 15.56 -21.83 9.66
C GLY A 124 16.57 -21.92 8.52
N ILE A 125 16.66 -20.83 7.75
CA ILE A 125 17.68 -20.64 6.72
C ILE A 125 18.90 -19.99 7.36
N VAL A 126 20.05 -20.66 7.34
CA VAL A 126 21.30 -20.18 7.91
C VAL A 126 21.92 -19.11 7.03
N VAL A 127 22.35 -18.03 7.66
CA VAL A 127 23.14 -16.96 7.06
C VAL A 127 24.59 -17.16 7.46
N ARG A 128 25.52 -17.01 6.52
CA ARG A 128 26.95 -17.06 6.83
C ARG A 128 27.33 -15.83 7.68
N PRO A 129 27.92 -16.01 8.88
CA PRO A 129 28.45 -14.90 9.65
C PRO A 129 29.54 -14.16 8.87
N THR A 130 29.55 -12.84 8.94
CA THR A 130 30.64 -11.99 8.42
C THR A 130 31.20 -11.11 9.54
N PRO A 131 32.44 -10.61 9.43
CA PRO A 131 33.00 -9.67 10.41
C PRO A 131 32.12 -8.43 10.62
N GLU A 132 31.50 -7.90 9.56
CA GLU A 132 30.60 -6.75 9.61
C GLU A 132 29.32 -7.08 10.36
N LEU A 133 28.71 -8.25 10.11
CA LEU A 133 27.50 -8.68 10.81
C LEU A 133 27.79 -8.96 12.30
N LEU A 134 28.94 -9.54 12.62
CA LEU A 134 29.37 -9.76 14.01
C LEU A 134 29.66 -8.43 14.73
N ARG A 135 30.27 -7.47 14.05
CA ARG A 135 30.50 -6.12 14.57
C ARG A 135 29.18 -5.39 14.83
N LEU A 136 28.25 -5.45 13.89
CA LEU A 136 26.90 -4.91 14.04
C LEU A 136 26.21 -5.51 15.26
N GLN A 137 26.24 -6.85 15.40
CA GLN A 137 25.68 -7.52 16.56
C GLN A 137 26.26 -7.00 17.86
N GLN A 138 27.58 -6.93 17.98
CA GLN A 138 28.22 -6.47 19.21
C GLN A 138 27.82 -5.02 19.53
N LYS A 139 27.82 -4.13 18.55
CA LYS A 139 27.42 -2.73 18.75
C LYS A 139 25.96 -2.58 19.18
N VAL A 140 25.04 -3.37 18.61
CA VAL A 140 23.63 -3.36 19.04
C VAL A 140 23.50 -3.92 20.46
N ILE A 141 24.20 -5.00 20.80
CA ILE A 141 24.24 -5.56 22.17
C ILE A 141 24.68 -4.48 23.17
N ASP A 142 25.79 -3.81 22.88
CA ASP A 142 26.36 -2.78 23.76
C ASP A 142 25.42 -1.57 23.88
N ALA A 143 24.80 -1.15 22.79
CA ALA A 143 23.86 -0.03 22.76
C ALA A 143 22.56 -0.31 23.55
N VAL A 144 22.07 -1.54 23.52
CA VAL A 144 20.84 -1.94 24.21
C VAL A 144 21.09 -2.28 25.69
N ALA A 145 22.30 -2.73 26.04
CA ALA A 145 22.65 -3.21 27.38
C ALA A 145 22.17 -2.32 28.56
N PRO A 146 22.27 -0.97 28.52
CA PRO A 146 21.84 -0.10 29.62
C PRO A 146 20.34 -0.21 29.95
N TYR A 147 19.51 -0.65 28.99
CA TYR A 147 18.06 -0.68 29.11
C TYR A 147 17.50 -2.03 29.57
N THR A 148 18.40 -3.01 29.75
CA THR A 148 18.01 -4.41 29.91
C THR A 148 17.65 -4.78 31.33
N VAL A 149 16.82 -5.82 31.45
CA VAL A 149 16.49 -6.51 32.71
C VAL A 149 16.78 -8.00 32.56
N ALA A 150 17.07 -8.68 33.67
CA ALA A 150 17.56 -10.06 33.63
C ALA A 150 16.47 -11.10 33.33
N LYS A 151 15.21 -10.80 33.66
CA LYS A 151 14.08 -11.73 33.56
C LYS A 151 12.84 -11.01 33.06
N GLY A 152 11.90 -11.78 32.52
CA GLY A 152 10.55 -11.35 32.20
C GLY A 152 9.58 -12.53 32.34
N THR A 153 8.30 -12.26 32.14
CA THR A 153 7.23 -13.27 32.11
C THR A 153 6.57 -13.29 30.74
N GLY A 154 5.59 -14.17 30.52
CA GLY A 154 4.78 -14.17 29.31
C GLY A 154 4.11 -12.83 29.00
N ALA A 155 3.86 -11.99 30.02
CA ALA A 155 3.27 -10.65 29.85
C ALA A 155 4.18 -9.65 29.11
N ALA A 156 5.48 -9.92 29.00
CA ALA A 156 6.42 -9.06 28.28
C ALA A 156 6.33 -9.19 26.75
N PHE A 157 5.67 -10.25 26.26
CA PHE A 157 5.53 -10.57 24.84
C PHE A 157 4.25 -9.97 24.26
N ALA A 158 4.20 -9.87 22.93
CA ALA A 158 2.99 -9.50 22.22
C ALA A 158 1.90 -10.57 22.46
N PRO A 159 0.63 -10.19 22.70
CA PRO A 159 -0.45 -11.16 22.87
C PRO A 159 -0.61 -12.04 21.63
N ASP A 160 -0.65 -13.35 21.80
CA ASP A 160 -0.93 -14.29 20.70
C ASP A 160 -2.37 -14.07 20.17
N PRO A 161 -2.59 -13.98 18.85
CA PRO A 161 -3.92 -13.73 18.28
C PRO A 161 -4.96 -14.80 18.63
N THR A 162 -4.53 -16.02 18.95
CA THR A 162 -5.40 -17.13 19.36
C THR A 162 -5.60 -17.20 20.88
N GLY A 163 -4.92 -16.33 21.64
CA GLY A 163 -4.94 -16.31 23.11
C GLY A 163 -4.02 -17.36 23.75
N ALA A 164 -3.15 -18.02 22.98
CA ALA A 164 -2.21 -18.99 23.52
C ALA A 164 -1.17 -18.32 24.43
N ALA A 165 -0.79 -19.01 25.51
CA ALA A 165 0.27 -18.54 26.40
C ALA A 165 1.65 -18.70 25.73
N ILE A 166 2.56 -17.76 26.02
CA ILE A 166 3.97 -17.89 25.65
C ILE A 166 4.58 -19.10 26.36
N ASN A 167 5.28 -19.95 25.62
CA ASN A 167 5.86 -21.15 26.20
C ASN A 167 7.10 -20.80 27.06
N GLN A 168 7.32 -21.57 28.13
CA GLN A 168 8.44 -21.35 29.04
C GLN A 168 9.81 -21.38 28.33
N PRO A 169 10.06 -22.29 27.37
CA PRO A 169 11.32 -22.28 26.61
C PRO A 169 11.61 -20.96 25.89
N THR A 170 10.59 -20.27 25.36
CA THR A 170 10.73 -18.96 24.71
C THR A 170 11.11 -17.89 25.73
N ILE A 171 10.48 -17.91 26.91
CA ILE A 171 10.79 -16.99 28.03
C ILE A 171 12.26 -17.17 28.45
N ASP A 172 12.70 -18.41 28.66
CA ASP A 172 14.06 -18.72 29.08
C ASP A 172 15.09 -18.37 27.99
N TYR A 173 14.72 -18.57 26.72
CA TYR A 173 15.56 -18.25 25.56
C TYR A 173 15.91 -16.75 25.50
N VAL A 174 14.94 -15.85 25.69
CA VAL A 174 15.18 -14.39 25.66
C VAL A 174 16.12 -13.96 26.79
N ALA A 175 15.99 -14.53 27.99
CA ALA A 175 16.90 -14.25 29.10
C ALA A 175 18.34 -14.71 28.80
N GLY A 176 18.48 -15.85 28.13
CA GLY A 176 19.76 -16.50 27.82
C GLY A 176 20.42 -16.08 26.50
N PHE A 177 19.77 -15.27 25.67
CA PHE A 177 20.18 -15.03 24.29
C PHE A 177 21.63 -14.53 24.18
N VAL A 178 21.97 -13.41 24.81
CA VAL A 178 23.29 -12.78 24.66
C VAL A 178 24.45 -13.73 25.01
N PRO A 179 24.50 -14.38 26.21
CA PRO A 179 25.60 -15.28 26.55
C PRO A 179 25.63 -16.57 25.70
N ALA A 180 24.49 -16.97 25.12
CA ALA A 180 24.38 -18.20 24.34
C ALA A 180 24.52 -18.03 22.82
N GLY A 181 24.22 -16.83 22.29
CA GLY A 181 24.00 -16.57 20.86
C GLY A 181 24.73 -15.35 20.31
N SER A 182 25.82 -14.91 20.93
CA SER A 182 26.63 -13.78 20.46
C SER A 182 28.05 -14.19 20.07
N GLY A 183 28.70 -13.38 19.24
CA GLY A 183 30.11 -13.55 18.86
C GLY A 183 30.36 -14.91 18.19
N ALA A 184 31.33 -15.68 18.69
CA ALA A 184 31.65 -17.00 18.13
C ALA A 184 30.49 -18.03 18.24
N LYS A 185 29.48 -17.76 19.08
CA LYS A 185 28.28 -18.61 19.20
C LYS A 185 27.11 -18.10 18.36
N TYR A 186 27.26 -16.98 17.67
CA TYR A 186 26.18 -16.40 16.88
C TYR A 186 25.91 -17.26 15.64
N ASN A 187 24.66 -17.67 15.51
CA ASN A 187 24.14 -18.39 14.36
C ASN A 187 23.06 -17.53 13.70
N PRO A 188 23.41 -16.57 12.82
CA PRO A 188 22.43 -15.74 12.15
C PRO A 188 21.58 -16.60 11.21
N HIS A 189 20.27 -16.47 11.30
CA HIS A 189 19.33 -17.25 10.50
C HIS A 189 18.01 -16.49 10.34
N VAL A 190 17.22 -16.91 9.35
CA VAL A 190 15.79 -16.60 9.26
C VAL A 190 15.02 -17.83 9.69
N THR A 191 14.24 -17.75 10.77
CA THR A 191 13.35 -18.83 11.18
C THR A 191 12.21 -18.94 10.18
N VAL A 192 11.96 -20.14 9.64
CA VAL A 192 11.01 -20.34 8.52
C VAL A 192 9.82 -21.21 8.87
N GLY A 193 9.78 -21.85 10.04
CA GLY A 193 8.59 -22.58 10.49
C GLY A 193 8.91 -23.79 11.36
N ILE A 194 7.86 -24.53 11.70
CA ILE A 194 7.93 -25.74 12.52
C ILE A 194 7.43 -26.91 11.67
N GLY A 195 8.13 -28.03 11.72
CA GLY A 195 7.73 -29.29 11.07
C GLY A 195 7.99 -30.50 11.96
N THR A 196 7.52 -31.66 11.53
CA THR A 196 7.87 -32.94 12.15
C THR A 196 9.38 -33.20 12.03
N ARG A 197 9.95 -33.94 12.99
CA ARG A 197 11.37 -34.32 12.96
C ARG A 197 11.80 -34.92 11.62
N ALA A 198 11.00 -35.87 11.12
CA ALA A 198 11.25 -36.55 9.85
C ALA A 198 11.30 -35.58 8.66
N PHE A 199 10.36 -34.63 8.60
CA PHE A 199 10.32 -33.65 7.52
C PHE A 199 11.49 -32.67 7.59
N VAL A 200 11.80 -32.16 8.79
CA VAL A 200 12.91 -31.21 8.99
C VAL A 200 14.25 -31.87 8.66
N ASP A 201 14.44 -33.15 9.00
CA ASP A 201 15.65 -33.89 8.60
C ASP A 201 15.75 -34.08 7.09
N LYS A 202 14.63 -34.36 6.41
CA LYS A 202 14.58 -34.39 4.95
C LYS A 202 14.91 -33.03 4.34
N LEU A 203 14.30 -31.95 4.85
CA LEU A 203 14.51 -30.58 4.36
C LEU A 203 15.98 -30.16 4.41
N LYS A 204 16.70 -30.50 5.48
CA LYS A 204 18.14 -30.22 5.60
C LYS A 204 19.03 -31.04 4.67
N ALA A 205 18.59 -32.25 4.31
CA ALA A 205 19.35 -33.15 3.44
C ALA A 205 19.20 -32.80 1.95
N GLU A 206 18.20 -31.98 1.59
CA GLU A 206 18.00 -31.50 0.23
C GLU A 206 19.14 -30.57 -0.23
N PRO A 207 19.51 -30.58 -1.53
CA PRO A 207 20.42 -29.60 -2.09
C PRO A 207 19.93 -28.18 -1.81
N PHE A 208 20.83 -27.31 -1.34
CA PHE A 208 20.52 -25.91 -1.06
C PHE A 208 21.30 -24.99 -2.00
N ASP A 209 20.58 -24.32 -2.88
CA ASP A 209 21.15 -23.27 -3.73
C ASP A 209 21.46 -22.04 -2.88
N SER A 210 22.74 -21.83 -2.58
CA SER A 210 23.19 -20.65 -1.83
C SER A 210 22.87 -19.37 -2.62
N PHE A 211 22.31 -18.37 -1.94
CA PHE A 211 21.94 -17.08 -2.55
C PHE A 211 22.40 -15.91 -1.68
N THR A 212 22.53 -14.73 -2.30
CA THR A 212 22.78 -13.47 -1.60
C THR A 212 21.50 -12.68 -1.42
N PHE A 213 21.44 -11.90 -0.35
CA PHE A 213 20.35 -11.00 -0.03
C PHE A 213 20.89 -9.81 0.78
N LYS A 214 20.12 -8.73 0.87
CA LYS A 214 20.48 -7.52 1.60
C LYS A 214 19.47 -7.22 2.70
N PRO A 215 19.92 -6.68 3.85
CA PRO A 215 19.01 -6.05 4.80
C PRO A 215 18.39 -4.78 4.21
N ARG A 216 17.10 -4.54 4.46
CA ARG A 216 16.38 -3.31 4.09
C ARG A 216 16.33 -2.30 5.22
N ALA A 217 16.34 -2.76 6.47
CA ALA A 217 16.33 -1.93 7.66
C ALA A 217 16.79 -2.72 8.89
N VAL A 218 16.97 -1.99 9.98
CA VAL A 218 17.00 -2.54 11.34
C VAL A 218 15.67 -2.20 11.98
N SER A 219 15.04 -3.17 12.62
CA SER A 219 13.78 -2.95 13.32
C SER A 219 13.84 -3.47 14.75
N VAL A 220 12.99 -2.90 15.61
CA VAL A 220 12.73 -3.39 16.95
C VAL A 220 11.30 -3.94 16.96
N TYR A 221 11.15 -5.20 17.35
CA TYR A 221 9.88 -5.89 17.47
C TYR A 221 9.65 -6.31 18.92
N GLN A 222 8.40 -6.29 19.35
CA GLN A 222 7.97 -7.05 20.51
C GLN A 222 7.80 -8.51 20.08
N LEU A 223 8.46 -9.39 20.82
CA LEU A 223 8.47 -10.83 20.55
C LEU A 223 7.11 -11.45 20.83
N GLY A 224 6.74 -12.44 20.02
CA GLY A 224 5.71 -13.42 20.33
C GLY A 224 6.30 -14.80 20.66
N ASN A 225 5.45 -15.83 20.65
CA ASN A 225 5.86 -17.19 20.97
C ASN A 225 6.85 -17.74 19.93
N PHE A 226 7.76 -18.65 20.31
CA PHE A 226 8.81 -19.19 19.42
C PHE A 226 9.76 -18.13 18.84
N GLY A 227 9.88 -16.97 19.50
CA GLY A 227 10.75 -15.89 19.05
C GLY A 227 10.17 -15.11 17.86
N THR A 228 8.84 -15.10 17.69
CA THR A 228 8.24 -14.43 16.54
C THR A 228 8.42 -12.91 16.59
N ALA A 229 8.88 -12.30 15.49
CA ALA A 229 8.83 -10.85 15.32
C ALA A 229 7.38 -10.39 15.08
N GLN A 230 6.59 -10.34 16.16
CA GLN A 230 5.13 -10.27 16.07
C GLN A 230 4.61 -8.84 15.96
N LYS A 231 5.05 -7.92 16.82
CA LYS A 231 4.59 -6.53 16.78
C LYS A 231 5.77 -5.59 16.56
N ARG A 232 5.83 -4.95 15.39
CA ARG A 232 6.86 -3.94 15.12
C ARG A 232 6.66 -2.74 16.06
N LEU A 233 7.71 -2.40 16.80
CA LEU A 233 7.74 -1.27 17.70
C LEU A 233 8.42 -0.04 17.07
N TRP A 234 9.48 -0.28 16.30
CA TRP A 234 10.25 0.76 15.61
C TRP A 234 10.98 0.18 14.39
N THR A 235 11.32 1.03 13.41
CA THR A 235 12.17 0.67 12.27
C THR A 235 13.07 1.82 11.85
N SER A 236 14.27 1.49 11.37
CA SER A 236 15.19 2.42 10.71
C SER A 236 14.81 2.67 9.25
N ALA A 237 13.82 1.94 8.70
CA ALA A 237 13.32 2.22 7.37
C ALA A 237 12.74 3.64 7.34
N PRO A 238 13.00 4.43 6.28
CA PRO A 238 12.23 5.65 6.04
C PRO A 238 10.75 5.31 6.06
N ALA A 239 9.91 6.24 6.54
CA ALA A 239 8.47 6.08 6.45
C ALA A 239 8.10 5.71 5.02
N ASP A 240 7.41 4.57 4.85
CA ASP A 240 6.98 4.09 3.55
C ASP A 240 6.08 5.18 2.93
N PRO A 241 6.48 5.78 1.79
CA PRO A 241 5.67 6.82 1.17
C PRO A 241 4.38 6.27 0.56
N LEU A 242 4.27 4.95 0.36
CA LEU A 242 3.15 4.26 -0.29
C LEU A 242 2.66 3.06 0.56
N PRO A 243 2.22 3.26 1.82
CA PRO A 243 1.93 2.18 2.76
C PRO A 243 0.70 1.31 2.38
N SER A 244 -0.21 1.83 1.55
CA SER A 244 -1.35 1.06 1.04
C SER A 244 -1.01 0.26 -0.22
N TRP A 245 0.21 0.39 -0.73
CA TRP A 245 0.75 -0.47 -1.78
C TRP A 245 1.51 -1.64 -1.16
N LYS A 246 1.18 -2.86 -1.58
CA LYS A 246 1.98 -4.04 -1.29
C LYS A 246 3.35 -3.91 -1.97
N ASP A 247 4.35 -4.60 -1.44
CA ASP A 247 5.72 -4.58 -1.97
C ASP A 247 5.82 -5.37 -3.29
N THR A 248 5.27 -4.80 -4.37
CA THR A 248 5.24 -5.38 -5.71
C THR A 248 6.08 -4.57 -6.69
N ALA A 249 6.26 -5.11 -7.91
CA ALA A 249 6.99 -4.43 -8.97
C ALA A 249 6.38 -3.06 -9.32
N SER A 250 5.06 -2.93 -9.27
CA SER A 250 4.33 -1.68 -9.52
C SER A 250 4.72 -0.57 -8.54
N LYS A 251 4.70 -0.86 -7.22
CA LYS A 251 5.16 0.07 -6.18
C LYS A 251 6.63 0.44 -6.40
N GLY A 252 7.46 -0.57 -6.64
CA GLY A 252 8.89 -0.38 -6.91
C GLY A 252 9.15 0.53 -8.11
N ALA A 253 8.37 0.40 -9.19
CA ALA A 253 8.52 1.21 -10.40
C ALA A 253 8.19 2.69 -10.17
N VAL A 254 7.13 2.99 -9.41
CA VAL A 254 6.78 4.38 -9.01
C VAL A 254 7.91 4.99 -8.19
N LEU A 255 8.34 4.31 -7.12
CA LEU A 255 9.38 4.82 -6.22
C LEU A 255 10.73 4.98 -6.92
N ALA A 256 11.13 4.02 -7.76
CA ALA A 256 12.37 4.08 -8.51
C ALA A 256 12.36 5.24 -9.51
N PHE A 257 11.22 5.50 -10.17
CA PHE A 257 11.10 6.62 -11.11
C PHE A 257 11.23 7.97 -10.39
N VAL A 258 10.55 8.14 -9.26
CA VAL A 258 10.65 9.36 -8.46
C VAL A 258 12.08 9.55 -7.94
N ALA A 259 12.69 8.51 -7.38
CA ALA A 259 14.05 8.58 -6.87
C ALA A 259 15.08 8.99 -7.94
N LYS A 260 15.05 8.38 -9.13
CA LYS A 260 16.02 8.70 -10.19
C LYS A 260 15.84 10.11 -10.77
N THR A 261 14.60 10.57 -10.92
CA THR A 261 14.28 11.89 -11.52
C THR A 261 14.46 13.05 -10.55
N THR A 262 14.55 12.78 -9.25
CA THR A 262 14.74 13.80 -8.22
C THR A 262 16.16 13.85 -7.65
N LYS A 263 17.00 12.85 -7.96
CA LYS A 263 18.40 12.80 -7.56
C LYS A 263 19.22 13.90 -8.26
N ALA A 264 19.53 14.97 -7.52
CA ALA A 264 20.34 16.08 -8.03
C ALA A 264 21.68 15.58 -8.62
N GLY A 265 22.03 16.10 -9.81
CA GLY A 265 23.25 15.71 -10.53
C GLY A 265 23.21 14.31 -11.18
N GLY A 266 22.10 13.57 -11.06
CA GLY A 266 21.91 12.29 -11.76
C GLY A 266 21.63 12.46 -13.25
N PRO A 267 21.91 11.44 -14.09
CA PRO A 267 21.68 11.51 -15.53
C PRO A 267 20.20 11.59 -15.91
N ASP A 268 19.31 11.10 -15.04
CA ASP A 268 17.85 11.14 -15.21
C ASP A 268 17.20 12.34 -14.50
N PHE A 269 17.99 13.26 -13.93
CA PHE A 269 17.46 14.36 -13.13
C PHE A 269 16.51 15.24 -13.95
N VAL A 270 15.30 15.45 -13.44
CA VAL A 270 14.32 16.37 -13.99
C VAL A 270 14.28 17.62 -13.10
N PRO A 271 14.51 18.83 -13.64
CA PRO A 271 14.40 20.07 -12.87
C PRO A 271 12.99 20.22 -12.25
N PRO A 272 12.83 20.76 -11.03
CA PRO A 272 11.53 20.90 -10.38
C PRO A 272 10.44 21.57 -11.25
N ALA A 273 10.81 22.55 -12.08
CA ALA A 273 9.88 23.24 -12.98
C ALA A 273 9.28 22.32 -14.07
N GLU A 274 9.92 21.19 -14.38
CA GLU A 274 9.53 20.24 -15.42
C GLU A 274 8.90 18.95 -14.86
N ARG A 275 8.86 18.79 -13.53
CA ARG A 275 8.28 17.63 -12.85
C ARG A 275 6.75 17.69 -12.88
N ILE A 276 6.17 17.41 -14.04
CA ILE A 276 4.72 17.38 -14.24
C ILE A 276 4.25 15.91 -14.25
N ALA A 277 3.28 15.61 -13.41
CA ALA A 277 2.54 14.35 -13.40
C ALA A 277 1.06 14.61 -13.70
N VAL A 278 0.47 13.86 -14.62
CA VAL A 278 -0.96 13.97 -15.00
C VAL A 278 -1.71 12.69 -14.63
N PHE A 279 -2.95 12.87 -14.17
CA PHE A 279 -3.83 11.79 -13.71
C PHE A 279 -5.19 11.94 -14.37
N ASP A 280 -5.79 10.86 -14.85
CA ASP A 280 -7.25 10.83 -14.97
C ASP A 280 -7.90 10.84 -13.57
N ASN A 281 -9.19 11.13 -13.49
CA ASN A 281 -9.96 11.09 -12.26
C ASN A 281 -10.84 9.83 -12.16
N ASP A 282 -11.81 9.68 -13.06
CA ASP A 282 -12.74 8.55 -13.07
C ASP A 282 -11.98 7.24 -13.30
N GLY A 283 -12.11 6.26 -12.41
CA GLY A 283 -11.42 4.98 -12.50
C GLY A 283 -9.92 5.01 -12.17
N THR A 284 -9.30 6.19 -12.07
CA THR A 284 -7.87 6.34 -11.74
C THR A 284 -7.64 6.89 -10.34
N LEU A 285 -8.40 7.89 -9.90
CA LEU A 285 -8.32 8.47 -8.54
C LEU A 285 -9.52 8.07 -7.67
N TRP A 286 -10.67 7.74 -8.27
CA TRP A 286 -11.86 7.28 -7.56
C TRP A 286 -12.72 6.27 -8.34
N CYS A 287 -13.68 5.66 -7.67
CA CYS A 287 -14.63 4.69 -8.22
C CYS A 287 -15.51 5.31 -9.33
N GLU A 288 -15.51 4.70 -10.52
CA GLU A 288 -16.38 5.11 -11.65
C GLU A 288 -17.56 4.14 -11.90
N GLN A 289 -17.57 2.99 -11.23
CA GLN A 289 -18.66 2.02 -11.30
C GLN A 289 -19.70 2.29 -10.21
N PRO A 290 -20.97 1.89 -10.37
CA PRO A 290 -21.55 1.30 -11.58
C PRO A 290 -21.88 2.36 -12.65
N ILE A 291 -21.81 3.64 -12.29
CA ILE A 291 -22.09 4.81 -13.14
C ILE A 291 -21.11 5.91 -12.71
N VAL A 292 -20.49 6.58 -13.67
CA VAL A 292 -19.58 7.71 -13.41
C VAL A 292 -20.28 8.75 -12.52
N PRO A 293 -19.67 9.23 -11.42
CA PRO A 293 -20.35 10.09 -10.45
C PRO A 293 -20.96 11.37 -11.05
N GLN A 294 -20.31 11.97 -12.06
CA GLN A 294 -20.87 13.15 -12.72
C GLN A 294 -22.14 12.85 -13.53
N LEU A 295 -22.27 11.64 -14.09
CA LEU A 295 -23.51 11.22 -14.73
C LEU A 295 -24.61 11.03 -13.68
N VAL A 296 -24.30 10.47 -12.50
CA VAL A 296 -25.26 10.41 -11.38
C VAL A 296 -25.73 11.82 -10.99
N PHE A 297 -24.79 12.77 -10.88
CA PHE A 297 -25.13 14.18 -10.65
C PHE A 297 -26.08 14.73 -11.73
N ALA A 298 -25.80 14.50 -13.01
CA ALA A 298 -26.69 14.93 -14.09
C ALA A 298 -28.09 14.32 -13.97
N LEU A 299 -28.22 13.05 -13.61
CA LEU A 299 -29.51 12.39 -13.42
C LEU A 299 -30.31 13.00 -12.26
N ASP A 300 -29.66 13.28 -11.13
CA ASP A 300 -30.30 13.95 -10.00
C ASP A 300 -30.69 15.40 -10.34
N ARG A 301 -29.86 16.08 -11.16
CA ARG A 301 -30.20 17.41 -11.70
C ARG A 301 -31.40 17.38 -12.62
N VAL A 302 -31.54 16.37 -13.49
CA VAL A 302 -32.75 16.20 -14.31
C VAL A 302 -33.99 16.12 -13.41
N LYS A 303 -33.96 15.29 -12.37
CA LYS A 303 -35.09 15.17 -11.42
C LYS A 303 -35.40 16.49 -10.73
N ALA A 304 -34.37 17.23 -10.29
CA ALA A 304 -34.54 18.51 -9.61
C ALA A 304 -35.11 19.60 -10.53
N LEU A 305 -34.77 19.57 -11.82
CA LEU A 305 -35.22 20.54 -12.82
C LEU A 305 -36.52 20.14 -13.51
N ALA A 306 -36.94 18.88 -13.43
CA ALA A 306 -38.15 18.36 -14.09
C ALA A 306 -39.43 19.18 -13.84
N PRO A 307 -39.70 19.75 -12.64
CA PRO A 307 -40.87 20.60 -12.44
C PRO A 307 -40.90 21.86 -13.31
N GLN A 308 -39.74 22.29 -13.84
CA GLN A 308 -39.59 23.44 -14.74
C GLN A 308 -39.59 23.02 -16.22
N HIS A 309 -39.56 21.72 -16.50
CA HIS A 309 -39.42 21.13 -17.83
C HIS A 309 -40.42 19.99 -18.05
N PRO A 310 -41.73 20.30 -18.18
CA PRO A 310 -42.76 19.27 -18.35
C PRO A 310 -42.55 18.43 -19.62
N GLU A 311 -41.89 18.97 -20.65
CA GLU A 311 -41.57 18.26 -21.89
C GLU A 311 -40.60 17.08 -21.70
N TRP A 312 -39.86 17.03 -20.59
CA TRP A 312 -38.92 15.94 -20.30
C TRP A 312 -39.59 14.62 -19.97
N ALA A 313 -40.88 14.62 -19.61
CA ALA A 313 -41.63 13.40 -19.36
C ALA A 313 -41.73 12.49 -20.60
N ASP A 314 -41.72 13.09 -21.80
CA ASP A 314 -41.93 12.39 -23.07
C ASP A 314 -40.71 12.45 -24.01
N LYS A 315 -39.66 13.19 -23.63
CA LYS A 315 -38.47 13.43 -24.47
C LYS A 315 -37.27 12.61 -23.97
N GLU A 316 -36.72 11.75 -24.82
CA GLU A 316 -35.42 11.13 -24.56
C GLU A 316 -34.27 12.13 -24.75
N PRO A 317 -33.16 12.03 -23.99
CA PRO A 317 -32.86 11.03 -22.94
C PRO A 317 -33.43 11.35 -21.54
N PHE A 318 -34.18 12.45 -21.39
CA PHE A 318 -34.68 12.91 -20.09
C PHE A 318 -35.72 11.97 -19.48
N LYS A 319 -36.58 11.39 -20.32
CA LYS A 319 -37.54 10.36 -19.91
C LYS A 319 -36.85 9.16 -19.26
N ALA A 320 -35.82 8.60 -19.91
CA ALA A 320 -35.03 7.51 -19.34
C ALA A 320 -34.35 7.92 -18.02
N ALA A 321 -33.82 9.15 -17.94
CA ALA A 321 -33.21 9.69 -16.72
C ALA A 321 -34.19 9.80 -15.55
N LEU A 322 -35.43 10.28 -15.81
CA LEU A 322 -36.49 10.38 -14.82
C LEU A 322 -36.98 9.01 -14.35
N ALA A 323 -37.02 8.03 -15.25
CA ALA A 323 -37.37 6.64 -14.95
C ALA A 323 -36.24 5.86 -14.24
N GLY A 324 -35.03 6.40 -14.18
CA GLY A 324 -33.85 5.67 -13.67
C GLY A 324 -33.42 4.52 -14.57
N ASP A 325 -33.76 4.54 -15.85
CA ASP A 325 -33.44 3.47 -16.80
C ASP A 325 -31.99 3.61 -17.31
N VAL A 326 -31.06 3.10 -16.51
CA VAL A 326 -29.62 3.11 -16.80
C VAL A 326 -29.29 2.38 -18.10
N LYS A 327 -30.08 1.36 -18.49
CA LYS A 327 -29.85 0.62 -19.75
C LYS A 327 -30.23 1.47 -20.96
N ALA A 328 -31.38 2.16 -20.91
CA ALA A 328 -31.79 3.08 -21.96
C ALA A 328 -30.79 4.25 -22.09
N LEU A 329 -30.30 4.78 -20.96
CA LEU A 329 -29.25 5.80 -20.95
C LEU A 329 -27.94 5.30 -21.57
N ALA A 330 -27.51 4.07 -21.23
CA ALA A 330 -26.33 3.46 -21.83
C ALA A 330 -26.51 3.24 -23.35
N ALA A 331 -27.71 2.87 -23.81
CA ALA A 331 -28.04 2.72 -25.22
C ALA A 331 -28.03 4.05 -26.00
N GLY A 332 -28.34 5.17 -25.33
CA GLY A 332 -28.24 6.53 -25.90
C GLY A 332 -26.80 6.98 -26.21
N GLY A 333 -25.80 6.25 -25.70
CA GLY A 333 -24.38 6.49 -25.95
C GLY A 333 -23.90 7.88 -25.54
N THR A 334 -22.73 8.27 -26.04
CA THR A 334 -22.11 9.57 -25.71
C THR A 334 -23.00 10.76 -26.05
N LYS A 335 -23.83 10.67 -27.10
CA LYS A 335 -24.73 11.77 -27.51
C LYS A 335 -25.82 12.04 -26.46
N GLY A 336 -26.47 11.01 -25.93
CA GLY A 336 -27.49 11.15 -24.90
C GLY A 336 -26.92 11.71 -23.59
N VAL A 337 -25.73 11.23 -23.20
CA VAL A 337 -25.01 11.76 -22.04
C VAL A 337 -24.67 13.25 -22.22
N VAL A 338 -24.17 13.65 -23.39
CA VAL A 338 -23.88 15.05 -23.69
C VAL A 338 -25.14 15.91 -23.63
N GLU A 339 -26.27 15.46 -24.19
CA GLU A 339 -27.54 16.21 -24.15
C GLU A 339 -28.03 16.42 -22.70
N LEU A 340 -27.97 15.38 -21.86
CA LEU A 340 -28.28 15.49 -20.42
C LEU A 340 -27.38 16.49 -19.71
N MET A 341 -26.07 16.39 -19.96
CA MET A 341 -25.07 17.26 -19.36
C MET A 341 -25.30 18.72 -19.75
N MET A 342 -25.50 19.03 -21.04
CA MET A 342 -25.75 20.40 -21.49
C MET A 342 -27.01 20.98 -20.85
N ALA A 343 -28.11 20.22 -20.82
CA ALA A 343 -29.39 20.70 -20.30
C ALA A 343 -29.39 20.93 -18.78
N THR A 344 -28.59 20.17 -18.02
CA THR A 344 -28.56 20.24 -16.55
C THR A 344 -27.48 21.16 -16.00
N HIS A 345 -26.47 21.51 -16.82
CA HIS A 345 -25.28 22.26 -16.40
C HIS A 345 -25.19 23.67 -16.99
N ALA A 346 -26.09 24.09 -17.88
CA ALA A 346 -26.06 25.41 -18.52
C ALA A 346 -27.18 26.34 -18.01
N GLY A 347 -27.09 27.64 -18.34
CA GLY A 347 -28.05 28.69 -18.01
C GLY A 347 -27.79 29.40 -16.69
N ASN A 348 -27.07 28.75 -15.77
CA ASN A 348 -26.62 29.32 -14.50
C ASN A 348 -25.25 30.00 -14.63
N THR A 349 -24.87 30.75 -13.60
CA THR A 349 -23.50 31.28 -13.45
C THR A 349 -22.56 30.19 -12.96
N THR A 350 -21.25 30.39 -13.13
CA THR A 350 -20.23 29.48 -12.59
C THR A 350 -20.34 29.32 -11.07
N THR A 351 -20.64 30.40 -10.34
CA THR A 351 -20.82 30.40 -8.88
C THR A 351 -22.07 29.63 -8.44
N GLU A 352 -23.19 29.80 -9.15
CA GLU A 352 -24.40 29.02 -8.88
C GLU A 352 -24.18 27.53 -9.14
N PHE A 353 -23.49 27.18 -10.23
CA PHE A 353 -23.15 25.80 -10.53
C PHE A 353 -22.23 25.18 -9.48
N GLU A 354 -21.22 25.93 -9.02
CA GLU A 354 -20.34 25.51 -7.92
C GLU A 354 -21.14 25.16 -6.66
N ALA A 355 -22.07 26.03 -6.24
CA ALA A 355 -22.91 25.78 -5.07
C ALA A 355 -23.80 24.53 -5.23
N ILE A 356 -24.35 24.32 -6.42
CA ILE A 356 -25.14 23.12 -6.74
C ILE A 356 -24.30 21.85 -6.63
N VAL A 357 -23.08 21.86 -7.19
CA VAL A 357 -22.15 20.72 -7.11
C VAL A 357 -21.72 20.48 -5.67
N ALA A 358 -21.39 21.54 -4.92
CA ALA A 358 -20.98 21.44 -3.52
C ALA A 358 -22.05 20.78 -2.64
N ALA A 359 -23.32 21.19 -2.82
CA ALA A 359 -24.45 20.60 -2.11
C ALA A 359 -24.65 19.12 -2.48
N TRP A 360 -24.59 18.80 -3.78
CA TRP A 360 -24.78 17.42 -4.24
C TRP A 360 -23.65 16.51 -3.76
N ILE A 361 -22.38 16.90 -3.92
CA ILE A 361 -21.23 16.03 -3.60
C ILE A 361 -21.12 15.75 -2.10
N ALA A 362 -21.63 16.65 -1.24
CA ALA A 362 -21.70 16.44 0.20
C ALA A 362 -22.77 15.40 0.60
N ALA A 363 -23.92 15.43 -0.07
CA ALA A 363 -25.07 14.59 0.25
C ALA A 363 -25.04 13.23 -0.45
N ALA A 364 -24.60 13.20 -1.71
CA ALA A 364 -24.67 12.02 -2.55
C ALA A 364 -23.80 10.89 -1.99
N ARG A 365 -24.29 9.66 -2.17
CA ARG A 365 -23.64 8.43 -1.69
C ARG A 365 -23.50 7.45 -2.84
N HIS A 366 -22.38 6.74 -2.84
CA HIS A 366 -22.15 5.62 -3.74
C HIS A 366 -23.03 4.42 -3.35
N PRO A 367 -23.83 3.84 -4.27
CA PRO A 367 -24.88 2.88 -3.91
C PRO A 367 -24.37 1.56 -3.32
N LYS A 368 -23.20 1.08 -3.75
CA LYS A 368 -22.61 -0.18 -3.23
C LYS A 368 -21.98 -0.03 -1.85
N TYR A 369 -21.37 1.12 -1.57
CA TYR A 369 -20.50 1.30 -0.39
C TYR A 369 -21.18 2.12 0.70
N ASP A 370 -22.28 2.81 0.37
CA ASP A 370 -22.96 3.76 1.24
C ASP A 370 -21.96 4.77 1.85
N ARG A 371 -21.17 5.39 0.98
CA ARG A 371 -20.14 6.38 1.30
C ARG A 371 -20.30 7.60 0.42
N PRO A 372 -19.92 8.81 0.89
CA PRO A 372 -19.76 9.94 -0.03
C PRO A 372 -18.87 9.53 -1.22
N TYR A 373 -19.16 10.00 -2.42
CA TYR A 373 -18.31 9.69 -3.59
C TYR A 373 -16.85 10.14 -3.35
N THR A 374 -16.65 11.24 -2.61
CA THR A 374 -15.32 11.73 -2.20
C THR A 374 -14.60 10.84 -1.19
N GLU A 375 -15.25 9.81 -0.66
CA GLU A 375 -14.63 8.76 0.16
C GLU A 375 -14.44 7.44 -0.59
N THR A 376 -14.94 7.35 -1.83
CA THR A 376 -14.66 6.24 -2.76
C THR A 376 -13.43 6.52 -3.64
N VAL A 377 -12.53 7.36 -3.14
CA VAL A 377 -11.21 7.64 -3.72
C VAL A 377 -10.21 6.55 -3.35
N TYR A 378 -9.22 6.31 -4.19
CA TYR A 378 -8.25 5.25 -3.93
C TYR A 378 -7.14 5.73 -3.00
N GLN A 379 -7.10 5.17 -1.78
CA GLN A 379 -6.07 5.46 -0.79
C GLN A 379 -4.64 5.31 -1.34
N PRO A 380 -4.31 4.23 -2.09
CA PRO A 380 -2.98 4.09 -2.71
C PRO A 380 -2.63 5.25 -3.66
N MET A 381 -3.60 5.83 -4.36
CA MET A 381 -3.38 6.95 -5.28
C MET A 381 -3.27 8.30 -4.55
N LEU A 382 -3.95 8.48 -3.41
CA LEU A 382 -3.71 9.62 -2.52
C LEU A 382 -2.26 9.65 -2.01
N GLU A 383 -1.71 8.47 -1.70
CA GLU A 383 -0.31 8.32 -1.30
C GLU A 383 0.66 8.66 -2.43
N VAL A 384 0.38 8.21 -3.67
CA VAL A 384 1.15 8.61 -4.85
C VAL A 384 1.13 10.13 -5.03
N LEU A 385 -0.04 10.76 -4.98
CA LEU A 385 -0.19 12.21 -5.08
C LEU A 385 0.65 12.95 -4.03
N SER A 386 0.58 12.52 -2.77
CA SER A 386 1.33 13.11 -1.67
C SER A 386 2.85 12.92 -1.85
N HIS A 387 3.29 11.71 -2.20
CA HIS A 387 4.69 11.40 -2.45
C HIS A 387 5.28 12.21 -3.61
N LEU A 388 4.54 12.36 -4.71
CA LEU A 388 4.95 13.17 -5.85
C LEU A 388 5.10 14.65 -5.46
N ARG A 389 4.12 15.24 -4.77
CA ARG A 389 4.21 16.63 -4.31
C ARG A 389 5.38 16.85 -3.35
N ALA A 390 5.59 15.95 -2.40
CA ALA A 390 6.74 15.97 -1.50
C ALA A 390 8.09 15.88 -2.26
N SER A 391 8.08 15.28 -3.44
CA SER A 391 9.23 15.14 -4.35
C SER A 391 9.36 16.30 -5.36
N GLY A 392 8.53 17.34 -5.22
CA GLY A 392 8.56 18.55 -6.05
C GLY A 392 7.87 18.42 -7.40
N TYR A 393 6.99 17.43 -7.57
CA TYR A 393 6.12 17.35 -8.75
C TYR A 393 4.90 18.26 -8.62
N LYS A 394 4.42 18.75 -9.76
CA LYS A 394 3.08 19.34 -9.91
C LYS A 394 2.14 18.26 -10.40
N THR A 395 1.04 18.06 -9.70
CA THR A 395 0.06 16.99 -9.95
C THR A 395 -1.19 17.58 -10.59
N TYR A 396 -1.45 17.25 -11.85
CA TYR A 396 -2.61 17.74 -12.60
C TYR A 396 -3.66 16.63 -12.79
N ILE A 397 -4.93 17.00 -12.78
CA ILE A 397 -6.01 16.17 -13.31
C ILE A 397 -6.19 16.50 -14.80
N VAL A 398 -6.35 15.47 -15.64
CA VAL A 398 -6.68 15.56 -17.07
C VAL A 398 -7.75 14.50 -17.36
N SER A 399 -9.02 14.93 -17.38
CA SER A 399 -10.16 14.01 -17.33
C SER A 399 -11.28 14.38 -18.30
N GLY A 400 -11.94 13.37 -18.86
CA GLY A 400 -13.13 13.58 -19.68
C GLY A 400 -14.30 14.20 -18.90
N GLY A 401 -14.28 14.12 -17.57
CA GLY A 401 -15.24 14.78 -16.69
C GLY A 401 -15.21 16.31 -16.79
N GLY A 402 -16.32 16.95 -16.42
CA GLY A 402 -16.46 18.40 -16.47
C GLY A 402 -15.56 19.12 -15.47
N VAL A 403 -14.75 20.07 -15.95
CA VAL A 403 -13.73 20.74 -15.14
C VAL A 403 -14.31 21.44 -13.90
N GLU A 404 -15.43 22.15 -14.06
CA GLU A 404 -16.08 22.88 -12.96
C GLU A 404 -16.86 21.98 -12.00
N PHE A 405 -17.10 20.71 -12.34
CA PHE A 405 -17.61 19.73 -11.38
C PHE A 405 -16.49 19.27 -10.45
N MET A 406 -15.31 18.97 -11.00
CA MET A 406 -14.16 18.49 -10.22
C MET A 406 -13.54 19.59 -9.35
N ARG A 407 -13.42 20.82 -9.86
CA ARG A 407 -12.79 21.95 -9.15
C ARG A 407 -13.38 22.25 -7.76
N VAL A 408 -14.65 21.92 -7.54
CA VAL A 408 -15.36 22.20 -6.28
C VAL A 408 -14.83 21.39 -5.09
N TRP A 409 -14.24 20.21 -5.34
CA TRP A 409 -13.88 19.27 -4.28
C TRP A 409 -12.49 18.65 -4.43
N ALA A 410 -11.87 18.73 -5.60
CA ALA A 410 -10.57 18.09 -5.88
C ALA A 410 -9.45 18.58 -4.96
N ASP A 411 -9.41 19.87 -4.58
CA ASP A 411 -8.36 20.39 -3.70
C ASP A 411 -8.43 19.74 -2.31
N ARG A 412 -9.60 19.78 -1.68
CA ARG A 412 -9.83 19.17 -0.36
C ARG A 412 -9.51 17.67 -0.34
N VAL A 413 -9.83 16.95 -1.41
CA VAL A 413 -9.78 15.48 -1.44
C VAL A 413 -8.43 14.96 -1.96
N TYR A 414 -7.85 15.60 -2.98
CA TYR A 414 -6.63 15.16 -3.66
C TYR A 414 -5.42 16.05 -3.36
N GLY A 415 -5.62 17.25 -2.84
CA GLY A 415 -4.59 18.30 -2.74
C GLY A 415 -4.18 18.82 -4.11
N ILE A 416 -5.12 18.88 -5.07
CA ILE A 416 -4.93 19.41 -6.42
C ILE A 416 -5.77 20.68 -6.56
N PRO A 417 -5.12 21.86 -6.65
CA PRO A 417 -5.84 23.13 -6.68
C PRO A 417 -6.56 23.35 -8.03
N PRO A 418 -7.56 24.24 -8.11
CA PRO A 418 -8.42 24.39 -9.29
C PRO A 418 -7.69 24.66 -10.61
N GLU A 419 -6.59 25.41 -10.59
CA GLU A 419 -5.76 25.70 -11.77
C GLU A 419 -4.95 24.49 -12.28
N GLN A 420 -4.87 23.41 -11.49
CA GLN A 420 -4.27 22.13 -11.88
C GLN A 420 -5.33 21.07 -12.23
N VAL A 421 -6.61 21.46 -12.28
CA VAL A 421 -7.70 20.61 -12.77
C VAL A 421 -8.03 20.99 -14.21
N ILE A 422 -7.82 20.04 -15.11
CA ILE A 422 -8.16 20.11 -16.53
C ILE A 422 -9.24 19.06 -16.80
N GLY A 423 -10.27 19.47 -17.52
CA GLY A 423 -11.31 18.56 -17.98
C GLY A 423 -12.17 19.18 -19.07
N SER A 424 -13.25 18.49 -19.43
CA SER A 424 -14.19 18.96 -20.44
C SER A 424 -14.85 20.27 -20.01
N THR A 425 -15.03 21.19 -20.95
CA THR A 425 -15.60 22.53 -20.73
C THR A 425 -16.85 22.75 -21.57
N ILE A 426 -17.79 23.50 -21.01
CA ILE A 426 -18.81 24.20 -21.79
C ILE A 426 -18.38 25.65 -21.98
N ALA A 427 -18.92 26.31 -23.01
CA ALA A 427 -18.62 27.69 -23.28
C ALA A 427 -19.14 28.57 -22.14
N THR A 428 -18.33 29.54 -21.73
CA THR A 428 -18.71 30.58 -20.77
C THR A 428 -18.73 31.93 -21.45
N GLU A 429 -19.65 32.79 -21.03
CA GLU A 429 -19.79 34.16 -21.50
C GLU A 429 -19.73 35.12 -20.32
N TYR A 430 -18.94 36.18 -20.46
CA TYR A 430 -18.98 37.29 -19.52
C TYR A 430 -20.27 38.07 -19.70
N GLN A 431 -21.02 38.24 -18.62
CA GLN A 431 -22.23 39.06 -18.58
C GLN A 431 -22.20 39.94 -17.34
N GLU A 432 -23.00 41.01 -17.36
CA GLU A 432 -23.31 41.80 -16.18
C GLU A 432 -24.78 41.53 -15.81
N ARG A 433 -25.03 41.00 -14.62
CA ARG A 433 -26.38 40.75 -14.09
C ARG A 433 -26.58 41.63 -12.85
N ASP A 434 -27.55 42.53 -12.90
CA ASP A 434 -27.84 43.49 -11.82
C ASP A 434 -26.61 44.30 -11.36
N GLY A 435 -25.74 44.69 -12.31
CA GLY A 435 -24.51 45.43 -12.03
C GLY A 435 -23.34 44.57 -11.53
N VAL A 436 -23.50 43.25 -11.45
CA VAL A 436 -22.45 42.32 -10.99
C VAL A 436 -21.86 41.56 -12.19
N PRO A 437 -20.53 41.58 -12.39
CA PRO A 437 -19.86 40.79 -13.42
C PRO A 437 -19.94 39.31 -13.07
N VAL A 438 -20.44 38.51 -13.99
CA VAL A 438 -20.61 37.06 -13.84
C VAL A 438 -20.15 36.32 -15.09
N LEU A 439 -19.79 35.05 -14.91
CA LEU A 439 -19.59 34.12 -16.02
C LEU A 439 -20.81 33.21 -16.13
N VAL A 440 -21.48 33.27 -17.28
CA VAL A 440 -22.68 32.47 -17.56
C VAL A 440 -22.29 31.27 -18.39
N ARG A 441 -22.80 30.11 -17.98
CA ARG A 441 -22.56 28.82 -18.60
C ARG A 441 -23.52 28.61 -19.78
N LEU A 442 -23.00 28.53 -20.99
CA LEU A 442 -23.80 28.36 -22.20
C LEU A 442 -24.04 26.86 -22.50
N PRO A 443 -25.17 26.50 -23.12
CA PRO A 443 -25.49 25.11 -23.49
C PRO A 443 -24.73 24.67 -24.76
N ARG A 444 -23.41 24.84 -24.75
CA ARG A 444 -22.52 24.56 -25.88
C ARG A 444 -21.22 23.98 -25.36
N LEU A 445 -20.85 22.80 -25.85
CA LEU A 445 -19.54 22.22 -25.59
C LEU A 445 -18.45 23.13 -26.15
N ASP A 446 -17.43 23.42 -25.33
CA ASP A 446 -16.26 24.20 -25.73
C ASP A 446 -15.05 23.27 -25.99
N PHE A 447 -14.82 22.30 -25.11
CA PHE A 447 -13.75 21.33 -25.26
C PHE A 447 -14.11 19.97 -24.65
N ASN A 448 -13.76 18.88 -25.35
CA ASN A 448 -13.86 17.51 -24.84
C ASN A 448 -12.46 17.00 -24.48
N ASP A 449 -12.22 16.76 -23.19
CA ASP A 449 -10.91 16.36 -22.67
C ASP A 449 -10.77 14.83 -22.53
N ASP A 450 -11.14 14.10 -23.59
CA ASP A 450 -11.05 12.64 -23.63
C ASP A 450 -10.29 12.16 -24.89
N LYS A 451 -9.63 11.01 -24.80
CA LYS A 451 -8.82 10.40 -25.88
C LYS A 451 -7.78 11.39 -26.40
N GLY A 452 -7.82 11.69 -27.71
CA GLY A 452 -6.96 12.70 -28.34
C GLY A 452 -7.13 14.12 -27.81
N GLY A 453 -8.22 14.42 -27.07
CA GLY A 453 -8.40 15.68 -26.36
C GLY A 453 -7.37 15.88 -25.24
N LYS A 454 -7.06 14.82 -24.48
CA LYS A 454 -6.13 14.88 -23.34
C LYS A 454 -4.76 15.47 -23.67
N PRO A 455 -4.01 15.00 -24.69
CA PRO A 455 -2.73 15.63 -25.06
C PRO A 455 -2.89 17.07 -25.58
N VAL A 456 -4.01 17.40 -26.23
CA VAL A 456 -4.29 18.78 -26.67
C VAL A 456 -4.50 19.69 -25.46
N ALA A 457 -5.22 19.24 -24.43
CA ALA A 457 -5.45 19.98 -23.21
C ALA A 457 -4.16 20.17 -22.40
N ILE A 458 -3.35 19.11 -22.29
CA ILE A 458 -2.00 19.18 -21.70
C ILE A 458 -1.18 20.27 -22.39
N ASN A 459 -1.15 20.29 -23.73
CA ASN A 459 -0.45 21.33 -24.47
C ASN A 459 -1.04 22.72 -24.21
N LYS A 460 -2.38 22.85 -24.24
CA LYS A 460 -3.08 24.13 -24.11
C LYS A 460 -2.93 24.76 -22.72
N PHE A 461 -3.05 23.97 -21.65
CA PHE A 461 -3.17 24.49 -20.28
C PHE A 461 -1.88 24.35 -19.48
N ILE A 462 -1.07 23.32 -19.74
CA ILE A 462 0.21 23.11 -19.03
C ILE A 462 1.38 23.69 -19.84
N GLY A 463 1.31 23.61 -21.18
CA GLY A 463 2.38 24.05 -22.07
C GLY A 463 3.66 23.20 -21.98
N ARG A 464 3.60 22.04 -21.31
CA ARG A 464 4.72 21.13 -21.11
C ARG A 464 4.25 19.69 -21.20
N ARG A 465 5.08 18.84 -21.81
CA ARG A 465 4.85 17.40 -21.82
C ARG A 465 5.12 16.83 -20.41
N PRO A 466 4.20 16.07 -19.82
CA PRO A 466 4.41 15.42 -18.53
C PRO A 466 5.58 14.43 -18.59
N VAL A 467 6.13 14.11 -17.41
CA VAL A 467 7.12 13.05 -17.24
C VAL A 467 6.50 11.78 -16.65
N MET A 468 5.35 11.90 -15.99
CA MET A 468 4.54 10.79 -15.47
C MET A 468 3.08 10.95 -15.88
N CYS A 469 2.43 9.83 -16.19
CA CYS A 469 1.02 9.76 -16.55
C CYS A 469 0.37 8.54 -15.88
N PHE A 470 -0.85 8.74 -15.36
CA PHE A 470 -1.65 7.73 -14.68
C PHE A 470 -3.06 7.74 -15.30
N GLY A 471 -3.53 6.58 -15.74
CA GLY A 471 -4.87 6.39 -16.30
C GLY A 471 -5.40 4.98 -15.98
N ASN A 472 -6.57 4.63 -16.50
CA ASN A 472 -7.17 3.31 -16.30
C ASN A 472 -7.93 2.77 -17.52
N SER A 473 -8.12 3.58 -18.58
CA SER A 473 -8.98 3.22 -19.71
C SER A 473 -8.32 3.46 -21.07
N ASP A 474 -8.97 2.99 -22.13
CA ASP A 474 -8.59 3.32 -23.51
C ASP A 474 -8.79 4.82 -23.84
N GLY A 475 -9.53 5.56 -23.02
CA GLY A 475 -9.62 7.03 -23.06
C GLY A 475 -8.29 7.72 -22.69
N ASP A 476 -7.43 7.04 -21.94
CA ASP A 476 -6.12 7.54 -21.53
C ASP A 476 -5.01 7.21 -22.51
N TYR A 477 -5.30 6.41 -23.54
CA TYR A 477 -4.29 5.87 -24.43
C TYR A 477 -3.41 6.99 -25.02
N GLU A 478 -4.01 8.03 -25.60
CA GLU A 478 -3.25 9.13 -26.18
C GLU A 478 -2.48 9.95 -25.13
N MET A 479 -3.00 10.08 -23.90
CA MET A 479 -2.32 10.75 -22.79
C MET A 479 -1.08 9.97 -22.33
N LEU A 480 -1.21 8.65 -22.17
CA LEU A 480 -0.12 7.72 -21.87
C LEU A 480 0.93 7.75 -22.98
N ARG A 481 0.51 7.65 -24.26
CA ARG A 481 1.42 7.70 -25.41
C ARG A 481 2.16 9.02 -25.52
N TYR A 482 1.43 10.13 -25.38
CA TYR A 482 2.03 11.46 -25.44
C TYR A 482 3.05 11.63 -24.32
N THR A 483 2.75 11.20 -23.10
CA THR A 483 3.71 11.29 -21.99
C THR A 483 4.94 10.41 -22.23
N THR A 484 4.75 9.12 -22.55
CA THR A 484 5.86 8.16 -22.59
C THR A 484 6.70 8.15 -23.86
N ALA A 485 6.25 8.80 -24.93
CA ALA A 485 7.05 8.97 -26.16
C ALA A 485 8.02 10.16 -26.11
N GLY A 486 8.05 10.93 -25.01
CA GLY A 486 8.98 12.06 -24.85
C GLY A 486 10.43 11.62 -24.59
N ALA A 487 11.38 12.51 -24.88
CA ALA A 487 12.81 12.27 -24.62
C ALA A 487 13.17 12.32 -23.13
N GLY A 488 14.11 11.48 -22.69
CA GLY A 488 14.52 11.36 -21.29
C GLY A 488 13.62 10.42 -20.48
N PRO A 489 13.75 10.38 -19.15
CA PRO A 489 13.01 9.44 -18.32
C PRO A 489 11.50 9.71 -18.40
N ARG A 490 10.70 8.68 -18.73
CA ARG A 490 9.24 8.74 -18.76
C ARG A 490 8.60 7.58 -18.04
N PHE A 491 7.40 7.82 -17.50
CA PHE A 491 6.62 6.83 -16.77
C PHE A 491 5.15 6.89 -17.20
N GLY A 492 4.55 5.71 -17.39
CA GLY A 492 3.13 5.54 -17.62
C GLY A 492 2.61 4.40 -16.76
N LEU A 493 1.47 4.61 -16.09
CA LEU A 493 0.83 3.62 -15.24
C LEU A 493 -0.65 3.50 -15.59
N ILE A 494 -1.13 2.26 -15.62
CA ILE A 494 -2.53 1.89 -15.83
C ILE A 494 -3.05 1.24 -14.56
N VAL A 495 -4.13 1.77 -13.99
CA VAL A 495 -4.89 1.11 -12.92
C VAL A 495 -5.79 0.06 -13.57
N HIS A 496 -5.56 -1.22 -13.27
CA HIS A 496 -6.38 -2.34 -13.74
C HIS A 496 -7.30 -2.81 -12.62
N HIS A 497 -8.59 -2.62 -12.85
CA HIS A 497 -9.67 -2.98 -11.93
C HIS A 497 -9.89 -4.49 -11.91
N THR A 498 -9.16 -5.18 -11.02
CA THR A 498 -9.12 -6.65 -10.93
C THR A 498 -9.80 -7.21 -9.67
N ASP A 499 -10.39 -6.36 -8.83
CA ASP A 499 -10.83 -6.74 -7.48
C ASP A 499 -12.34 -6.57 -7.27
N ALA A 500 -13.12 -7.57 -7.70
CA ALA A 500 -14.57 -7.56 -7.51
C ALA A 500 -15.03 -7.62 -6.03
N ALA A 501 -14.15 -8.03 -5.12
CA ALA A 501 -14.49 -8.22 -3.71
C ALA A 501 -14.42 -6.89 -2.95
N ARG A 502 -13.34 -6.13 -3.15
CA ARG A 502 -13.10 -4.84 -2.46
C ARG A 502 -13.54 -3.64 -3.30
N GLU A 503 -13.55 -3.78 -4.62
CA GLU A 503 -14.03 -2.77 -5.59
C GLU A 503 -14.92 -3.46 -6.64
N TYR A 504 -14.65 -3.28 -7.93
CA TYR A 504 -15.24 -3.94 -9.08
C TYR A 504 -14.10 -4.61 -9.88
N ALA A 505 -14.47 -5.54 -10.75
CA ALA A 505 -13.54 -6.12 -11.71
C ALA A 505 -14.08 -5.93 -13.14
N TYR A 506 -13.35 -5.18 -13.96
CA TYR A 506 -13.78 -4.82 -15.31
C TYR A 506 -12.60 -4.33 -16.16
N ASP A 507 -12.67 -4.60 -17.47
CA ASP A 507 -11.70 -4.11 -18.45
C ASP A 507 -12.29 -4.06 -19.89
N ARG A 508 -12.13 -5.11 -20.69
CA ARG A 508 -12.29 -5.16 -22.15
C ARG A 508 -13.73 -5.05 -22.62
N THR A 509 -14.66 -5.56 -21.82
CA THR A 509 -16.10 -5.60 -22.15
C THR A 509 -16.90 -4.54 -21.40
N SER A 510 -16.24 -3.73 -20.57
CA SER A 510 -16.94 -2.69 -19.82
C SER A 510 -17.43 -1.58 -20.75
N HIS A 511 -18.61 -1.03 -20.46
CA HIS A 511 -19.12 0.17 -21.12
C HIS A 511 -18.60 1.48 -20.48
N ILE A 512 -18.11 1.39 -19.24
CA ILE A 512 -17.55 2.49 -18.44
C ILE A 512 -16.12 2.10 -18.08
N GLY A 513 -15.15 2.99 -18.30
CA GLY A 513 -13.73 2.68 -18.02
C GLY A 513 -13.17 1.53 -18.87
N ARG A 514 -13.63 1.37 -20.12
CA ARG A 514 -13.19 0.26 -20.98
C ARG A 514 -11.67 0.27 -21.15
N LEU A 515 -11.03 -0.84 -20.82
CA LEU A 515 -9.59 -1.02 -20.93
C LEU A 515 -9.29 -2.24 -21.81
N ALA A 516 -8.87 -2.03 -23.05
CA ALA A 516 -8.53 -3.10 -23.98
C ALA A 516 -7.24 -2.79 -24.73
N ARG A 517 -7.26 -1.74 -25.56
CA ARG A 517 -6.10 -1.35 -26.37
C ARG A 517 -4.92 -0.95 -25.50
N ALA A 518 -5.15 -0.13 -24.48
CA ALA A 518 -4.06 0.33 -23.62
C ALA A 518 -3.43 -0.82 -22.82
N LEU A 519 -4.24 -1.80 -22.42
CA LEU A 519 -3.78 -3.02 -21.75
C LEU A 519 -2.97 -3.93 -22.68
N ASP A 520 -3.43 -4.13 -23.91
CA ASP A 520 -2.71 -4.94 -24.92
C ASP A 520 -1.34 -4.34 -25.27
N GLU A 521 -1.27 -3.01 -25.36
CA GLU A 521 -0.04 -2.31 -25.75
C GLU A 521 0.90 -2.01 -24.58
N ALA A 522 0.46 -2.15 -23.33
CA ALA A 522 1.23 -1.78 -22.14
C ALA A 522 2.63 -2.42 -22.08
N PRO A 523 2.82 -3.75 -22.28
CA PRO A 523 4.13 -4.37 -22.21
C PRO A 523 5.10 -3.81 -23.25
N ALA A 524 4.65 -3.68 -24.50
CA ALA A 524 5.48 -3.17 -25.61
C ALA A 524 5.85 -1.69 -25.44
N ARG A 525 5.13 -0.95 -24.58
CA ARG A 525 5.34 0.47 -24.32
C ARG A 525 5.96 0.77 -22.97
N GLY A 526 6.26 -0.27 -22.18
CA GLY A 526 6.81 -0.12 -20.85
C GLY A 526 5.86 0.58 -19.86
N TRP A 527 4.55 0.48 -20.09
CA TRP A 527 3.56 0.98 -19.13
C TRP A 527 3.39 -0.02 -17.99
N SER A 528 3.47 0.47 -16.76
CA SER A 528 3.21 -0.35 -15.58
C SER A 528 1.71 -0.60 -15.45
N VAL A 529 1.30 -1.86 -15.30
CA VAL A 529 -0.11 -2.21 -15.09
C VAL A 529 -0.28 -2.66 -13.66
N VAL A 530 -1.11 -1.92 -12.91
CA VAL A 530 -1.38 -2.16 -11.49
C VAL A 530 -2.59 -3.06 -11.36
N SER A 531 -2.44 -4.23 -10.77
CA SER A 531 -3.58 -5.06 -10.37
C SER A 531 -4.10 -4.56 -9.04
N MET A 532 -5.30 -3.94 -8.99
CA MET A 532 -5.88 -3.50 -7.71
C MET A 532 -5.93 -4.62 -6.67
N LYS A 533 -6.24 -5.85 -7.11
CA LYS A 533 -6.27 -7.03 -6.24
C LYS A 533 -4.91 -7.35 -5.62
N ASP A 534 -3.87 -7.35 -6.45
CA ASP A 534 -2.57 -7.92 -6.08
C ASP A 534 -1.57 -6.88 -5.59
N ASP A 535 -1.73 -5.61 -5.98
CA ASP A 535 -0.81 -4.52 -5.66
C ASP A 535 -1.29 -3.62 -4.52
N TRP A 536 -2.60 -3.51 -4.28
CA TRP A 536 -3.13 -2.63 -3.23
C TRP A 536 -3.56 -3.42 -1.99
N ALA A 537 -3.04 -3.01 -0.83
CA ALA A 537 -3.43 -3.53 0.48
C ALA A 537 -4.76 -2.93 0.94
N THR A 538 -4.95 -1.62 0.71
CA THR A 538 -6.14 -0.86 1.07
C THR A 538 -6.75 -0.25 -0.20
N MET A 539 -8.08 -0.32 -0.35
CA MET A 539 -8.78 0.32 -1.48
C MET A 539 -9.08 1.78 -1.19
N PHE A 540 -9.98 2.01 -0.23
CA PHE A 540 -10.48 3.33 0.12
C PHE A 540 -9.91 3.78 1.47
N PRO A 541 -9.88 5.10 1.77
CA PRO A 541 -9.49 5.60 3.08
C PRO A 541 -10.31 4.94 4.20
N PRO A 542 -9.70 4.69 5.37
CA PRO A 542 -10.43 4.21 6.55
C PRO A 542 -11.51 5.23 6.96
N ARG A 543 -12.56 4.73 7.60
CA ARG A 543 -13.61 5.56 8.21
C ARG A 543 -13.20 6.07 9.58
#